data_AF-A0A947QYU3-F1
#
_entry.id   AF-A0A947QYU3-F1
#
_cell.length_a   1.000
_cell.length_b   1.000
_cell.length_c   1.000
_cell.angle_alpha   90.00
_cell.angle_beta   90.00
_cell.angle_gamma   90.00
#
_symmetry.space_group_name_H-M   'P 1'
#
loop_
_entity.id
_entity.type
_entity.pdbx_description
1 polymer ?
#
loop_
_entity_poly.entity_id
_entity_poly.type
_entity_poly.pdbx_seq_one_letter_code
_entity_poly.pdbx_strand_id
1 'polypeptide(L)'
;MRMTFSTIYLIIITTALATFPLSLNASDEKLFHIRYDIDTENGQFTGSRLTMTPADNEYRAEDFRLLKITGQSDILPETDSISSAKNNALKDLLISHGLKSISSKHGLFNMIASDKSMMSYEGLVKHPFHIIHEGYLEGQDKYRIEMEVWFSPVSFPDKWSYLYIKKKMKDAFSDMISVFR
;
A
#
# COMPACT_ATOMS: atom_id res chain seq x y z
N MET A 1 25.77 31.25 55.54
CA MET A 1 24.33 31.23 55.19
C MET A 1 24.25 31.16 53.66
N ARG A 2 24.43 29.96 53.09
CA ARG A 2 23.39 29.12 52.44
C ARG A 2 22.52 29.86 51.43
N MET A 3 22.77 29.58 50.14
CA MET A 3 21.85 29.49 48.98
C MET A 3 22.67 29.80 47.71
N THR A 4 22.67 29.09 46.59
CA THR A 4 22.12 27.80 46.12
C THR A 4 22.77 27.59 44.75
N PHE A 5 23.52 26.51 44.58
CA PHE A 5 23.95 26.01 43.26
C PHE A 5 22.71 25.44 42.55
N SER A 6 21.99 26.23 41.75
CA SER A 6 20.77 25.72 41.09
C SER A 6 20.29 26.54 39.87
N THR A 7 21.19 27.08 39.04
CA THR A 7 20.74 27.86 37.85
C THR A 7 21.69 27.83 36.66
N ILE A 8 22.50 26.77 36.48
CA ILE A 8 23.28 26.60 35.23
C ILE A 8 23.32 25.12 34.85
N TYR A 9 22.14 24.53 34.63
CA TYR A 9 21.98 23.20 34.01
C TYR A 9 20.72 23.15 33.15
N LEU A 10 20.36 24.29 32.54
CA LEU A 10 19.16 24.42 31.69
C LEU A 10 19.44 25.13 30.36
N ILE A 11 20.65 25.02 29.81
CA ILE A 11 20.99 25.57 28.48
C ILE A 11 21.89 24.62 27.67
N ILE A 12 21.77 23.30 27.87
CA ILE A 12 22.36 22.28 26.98
C ILE A 12 21.30 21.21 26.64
N ILE A 13 20.05 21.65 26.53
CA ILE A 13 18.98 20.96 25.81
C ILE A 13 18.42 21.96 24.79
N THR A 14 19.30 22.68 24.11
CA THR A 14 19.07 23.11 22.72
C THR A 14 19.46 21.93 21.84
N THR A 15 18.73 20.84 22.03
CA THR A 15 18.64 19.71 21.13
C THR A 15 18.40 20.26 19.73
N ALA A 16 19.38 20.09 18.86
CA ALA A 16 19.32 19.45 17.54
C ALA A 16 17.92 19.04 17.02
N LEU A 17 16.96 19.97 17.01
CA LEU A 17 15.56 19.77 16.62
C LEU A 17 15.11 20.90 15.71
N ALA A 18 15.95 21.30 14.76
CA ALA A 18 15.50 22.10 13.64
C ALA A 18 16.59 22.08 12.56
N THR A 19 16.44 21.14 11.64
CA THR A 19 16.48 21.35 10.18
C THR A 19 16.81 20.01 9.51
N PHE A 20 15.92 19.03 9.66
CA PHE A 20 15.66 18.22 8.48
C PHE A 20 14.87 19.14 7.54
N PRO A 21 15.34 19.44 6.32
CA PRO A 21 14.43 19.94 5.32
C PRO A 21 13.42 18.81 5.10
N LEU A 22 12.24 18.94 5.73
CA LEU A 22 11.06 18.22 5.29
C LEU A 22 10.82 18.78 3.89
N SER A 23 11.36 18.11 2.88
CA SER A 23 11.00 18.32 1.49
C SER A 23 9.53 17.89 1.37
N LEU A 24 8.64 18.78 1.80
CA LEU A 24 7.24 18.85 1.40
C LEU A 24 7.20 19.26 -0.08
N ASN A 25 7.80 18.44 -0.93
CA ASN A 25 7.29 18.30 -2.28
C ASN A 25 5.98 17.53 -2.11
N ALA A 26 4.89 18.26 -1.89
CA ALA A 26 3.56 17.77 -2.19
C ALA A 26 3.48 17.56 -3.70
N SER A 27 4.18 16.56 -4.23
CA SER A 27 3.80 15.94 -5.48
C SER A 27 2.42 15.36 -5.25
N ASP A 28 1.47 15.60 -6.16
CA ASP A 28 0.10 15.08 -6.09
C ASP A 28 0.08 13.55 -5.87
N GLU A 29 0.14 13.13 -4.61
CA GLU A 29 0.06 11.73 -4.20
C GLU A 29 -1.35 11.25 -4.51
N LYS A 30 -1.50 10.51 -5.60
CA LYS A 30 -2.77 9.92 -6.00
C LYS A 30 -2.96 8.59 -5.29
N LEU A 31 -4.16 8.38 -4.79
CA LEU A 31 -4.54 7.13 -4.14
C LEU A 31 -5.01 6.12 -5.17
N PHE A 32 -4.54 4.88 -5.07
CA PHE A 32 -4.96 3.78 -5.93
C PHE A 32 -5.38 2.58 -5.10
N HIS A 33 -6.47 1.94 -5.51
CA HIS A 33 -6.84 0.60 -5.08
C HIS A 33 -6.05 -0.39 -5.91
N ILE A 34 -5.39 -1.32 -5.23
CA ILE A 34 -4.65 -2.41 -5.85
C ILE A 34 -5.25 -3.73 -5.42
N ARG A 35 -5.42 -4.64 -6.40
CA ARG A 35 -6.05 -5.94 -6.19
C ARG A 35 -5.31 -7.02 -6.97
N TYR A 36 -5.00 -8.11 -6.29
CA TYR A 36 -4.39 -9.28 -6.88
C TYR A 36 -5.34 -10.48 -6.78
N ASP A 37 -5.83 -10.94 -7.92
CA ASP A 37 -6.72 -12.10 -8.04
C ASP A 37 -5.93 -13.33 -8.49
N ILE A 38 -6.22 -14.47 -7.86
CA ILE A 38 -5.73 -15.79 -8.24
C ILE A 38 -6.96 -16.66 -8.52
N ASP A 39 -7.10 -17.09 -9.77
CA ASP A 39 -8.20 -17.93 -10.24
C ASP A 39 -7.78 -19.40 -10.21
N THR A 40 -8.70 -20.24 -9.74
CA THR A 40 -8.55 -21.68 -9.67
C THR A 40 -9.81 -22.37 -10.15
N GLU A 41 -9.65 -23.45 -10.92
CA GLU A 41 -10.73 -24.31 -11.38
C GLU A 41 -10.39 -25.76 -11.06
N ASN A 42 -11.28 -26.46 -10.35
CA ASN A 42 -11.10 -27.83 -9.87
C ASN A 42 -9.77 -28.02 -9.10
N GLY A 43 -9.40 -27.00 -8.31
CA GLY A 43 -8.15 -26.97 -7.55
C GLY A 43 -6.90 -26.68 -8.38
N GLN A 44 -7.00 -26.49 -9.70
CA GLN A 44 -5.88 -26.11 -10.56
C GLN A 44 -5.83 -24.60 -10.77
N PHE A 45 -4.62 -24.04 -10.76
CA PHE A 45 -4.39 -22.64 -11.10
C PHE A 45 -4.74 -22.39 -12.57
N THR A 46 -5.60 -21.42 -12.84
CA THR A 46 -6.01 -21.05 -14.20
C THR A 46 -5.49 -19.67 -14.61
N GLY A 47 -5.23 -18.79 -13.65
CA GLY A 47 -4.72 -17.46 -13.96
C GLY A 47 -4.52 -16.59 -12.73
N SER A 48 -3.87 -15.45 -12.96
CA SER A 48 -3.79 -14.39 -11.97
C SER A 48 -3.80 -13.04 -12.63
N ARG A 49 -4.26 -12.02 -11.90
CA ARG A 49 -4.35 -10.65 -12.42
C ARG A 49 -4.08 -9.65 -11.31
N LEU A 50 -3.18 -8.71 -11.58
CA LEU A 50 -2.96 -7.53 -10.74
C LEU A 50 -3.66 -6.35 -11.41
N THR A 51 -4.54 -5.67 -10.67
CA THR A 51 -5.19 -4.43 -11.12
C THR A 51 -4.81 -3.28 -10.19
N MET A 52 -4.67 -2.09 -10.78
CA MET A 52 -4.43 -0.84 -10.07
C MET A 52 -5.39 0.21 -10.65
N THR A 53 -6.31 0.69 -9.84
CA THR A 53 -7.37 1.62 -10.26
C THR A 53 -7.34 2.88 -9.39
N PRO A 54 -7.52 4.08 -9.95
CA PRO A 54 -7.65 5.30 -9.17
C PRO A 54 -8.72 5.15 -8.08
N ALA A 55 -8.39 5.53 -6.86
CA ALA A 55 -9.26 5.45 -5.69
C ALA A 55 -9.63 6.86 -5.26
N ASP A 56 -10.38 7.57 -6.13
CA ASP A 56 -10.54 9.02 -6.06
C ASP A 56 -11.28 9.53 -4.82
N ASN A 57 -11.94 8.66 -4.00
CA ASN A 57 -12.35 8.97 -2.62
C ASN A 57 -13.09 7.84 -1.86
N GLU A 58 -13.13 6.61 -2.38
CA GLU A 58 -14.15 5.61 -1.99
C GLU A 58 -13.66 4.50 -1.06
N TYR A 59 -12.35 4.35 -0.87
CA TYR A 59 -11.80 3.23 -0.12
C TYR A 59 -11.35 3.66 1.27
N ARG A 60 -11.95 3.02 2.26
CA ARG A 60 -11.70 3.23 3.68
C ARG A 60 -10.41 2.50 4.04
N ALA A 61 -9.30 3.23 4.04
CA ALA A 61 -8.02 2.82 4.61
C ALA A 61 -7.92 3.32 6.05
N GLU A 62 -7.43 2.46 6.94
CA GLU A 62 -6.98 2.83 8.28
C GLU A 62 -5.46 2.65 8.31
N ASP A 63 -4.74 3.62 8.87
CA ASP A 63 -3.31 3.51 9.21
C ASP A 63 -2.36 3.15 8.07
N PHE A 64 -2.19 4.06 7.09
CA PHE A 64 -1.11 3.94 6.10
C PHE A 64 0.24 3.77 6.78
N ARG A 65 1.01 2.79 6.32
CA ARG A 65 2.38 2.54 6.76
C ARG A 65 3.32 2.60 5.56
N LEU A 66 4.49 3.19 5.77
CA LEU A 66 5.55 3.15 4.79
C LEU A 66 6.22 1.77 4.86
N LEU A 67 6.13 1.01 3.78
CA LEU A 67 6.71 -0.33 3.68
C LEU A 67 7.77 -0.35 2.60
N LYS A 68 8.89 -1.00 2.91
CA LYS A 68 9.95 -1.29 1.94
C LYS A 68 9.66 -2.64 1.28
N ILE A 69 9.52 -2.64 -0.04
CA ILE A 69 9.19 -3.83 -0.82
C ILE A 69 10.24 -4.07 -1.91
N THR A 70 10.45 -5.33 -2.25
CA THR A 70 11.39 -5.75 -3.30
C THR A 70 10.66 -6.63 -4.29
N GLY A 71 10.98 -6.47 -5.57
CA GLY A 71 10.53 -7.38 -6.62
C GLY A 71 11.66 -7.70 -7.58
N GLN A 72 11.54 -8.87 -8.20
CA GLN A 72 12.48 -9.34 -9.21
C GLN A 72 11.73 -9.87 -10.42
N SER A 73 12.32 -9.76 -11.60
CA SER A 73 11.82 -10.42 -12.80
C SER A 73 12.98 -10.94 -13.63
N ASP A 74 12.73 -11.99 -14.40
CA ASP A 74 13.66 -12.46 -15.40
C ASP A 74 13.76 -11.45 -16.56
N ILE A 75 14.91 -11.46 -17.23
CA ILE A 75 15.16 -10.67 -18.44
C ILE A 75 14.70 -11.51 -19.63
N LEU A 76 13.52 -11.19 -20.18
CA LEU A 76 13.03 -11.83 -21.40
C LEU A 76 12.95 -10.78 -22.54
N PRO A 77 13.28 -11.16 -23.80
CA PRO A 77 13.37 -10.20 -24.91
C PRO A 77 12.07 -9.41 -25.20
N GLU A 78 10.93 -9.96 -24.81
CA GLU A 78 9.60 -9.43 -25.12
C GLU A 78 8.86 -8.87 -23.90
N THR A 79 9.49 -8.86 -22.71
CA THR A 79 8.85 -8.37 -21.49
C THR A 79 9.55 -7.13 -20.93
N ASP A 80 8.75 -6.18 -20.47
CA ASP A 80 9.26 -5.09 -19.66
C ASP A 80 9.62 -5.63 -18.26
N SER A 81 10.91 -5.94 -18.07
CA SER A 81 11.44 -6.42 -16.79
C SER A 81 11.23 -5.43 -15.65
N ILE A 82 11.26 -4.11 -15.91
CA ILE A 82 11.07 -3.10 -14.86
C ILE A 82 9.63 -3.18 -14.34
N SER A 83 8.65 -3.15 -15.25
CA SER A 83 7.24 -3.27 -14.90
C SER A 83 6.93 -4.63 -14.27
N SER A 84 7.57 -5.70 -14.74
CA SER A 84 7.41 -7.04 -14.18
C SER A 84 7.94 -7.14 -12.76
N ALA A 85 9.12 -6.58 -12.48
CA ALA A 85 9.68 -6.53 -11.13
C ALA A 85 8.81 -5.69 -10.18
N LYS A 86 8.29 -4.55 -10.64
CA LYS A 86 7.31 -3.74 -9.88
C LYS A 86 6.04 -4.52 -9.57
N ASN A 87 5.48 -5.19 -10.56
CA ASN A 87 4.28 -6.01 -10.41
C ASN A 87 4.51 -7.15 -9.40
N ASN A 88 5.66 -7.80 -9.44
CA ASN A 88 6.00 -8.87 -8.49
C ASN A 88 6.12 -8.31 -7.05
N ALA A 89 6.79 -7.17 -6.86
CA ALA A 89 6.85 -6.51 -5.55
C ALA A 89 5.46 -6.18 -4.99
N LEU A 90 4.54 -5.68 -5.83
CA LEU A 90 3.18 -5.34 -5.42
C LEU A 90 2.33 -6.58 -5.12
N LYS A 91 2.50 -7.68 -5.88
CA LYS A 91 1.85 -8.96 -5.58
C LYS A 91 2.29 -9.48 -4.22
N ASP A 92 3.60 -9.49 -3.95
CA ASP A 92 4.14 -9.97 -2.67
C ASP A 92 3.68 -9.10 -1.50
N LEU A 93 3.62 -7.78 -1.69
CA LEU A 93 3.03 -6.84 -0.74
C LEU A 93 1.58 -7.21 -0.41
N LEU A 94 0.75 -7.42 -1.43
CA LEU A 94 -0.67 -7.76 -1.28
C LEU A 94 -0.87 -9.13 -0.62
N ILE A 95 -0.08 -10.14 -0.98
CA ILE A 95 -0.13 -11.47 -0.38
C ILE A 95 0.21 -11.40 1.12
N SER A 96 1.17 -10.55 1.50
CA SER A 96 1.68 -10.48 2.87
C SER A 96 0.87 -9.55 3.78
N HIS A 97 0.36 -8.44 3.25
CA HIS A 97 -0.24 -7.37 4.05
C HIS A 97 -1.67 -7.00 3.62
N GLY A 98 -2.13 -7.48 2.46
CA GLY A 98 -3.44 -7.16 1.91
C GLY A 98 -4.59 -7.86 2.64
N LEU A 99 -5.79 -7.30 2.45
CA LEU A 99 -7.02 -7.95 2.87
C LEU A 99 -7.25 -9.15 1.94
N LYS A 100 -7.19 -10.36 2.51
CA LYS A 100 -7.48 -11.59 1.80
C LYS A 100 -8.98 -11.89 1.82
N SER A 101 -9.56 -12.18 0.66
CA SER A 101 -10.91 -12.74 0.51
C SER A 101 -10.89 -13.94 -0.44
N ILE A 102 -11.87 -14.83 -0.27
CA ILE A 102 -12.04 -16.02 -1.11
C ILE A 102 -13.50 -16.06 -1.53
N SER A 103 -13.73 -16.23 -2.83
CA SER A 103 -15.05 -16.45 -3.41
C SER A 103 -15.05 -17.78 -4.16
N SER A 104 -15.95 -18.68 -3.80
CA SER A 104 -16.07 -20.00 -4.43
C SER A 104 -17.46 -20.18 -5.03
N LYS A 105 -17.53 -20.79 -6.21
CA LYS A 105 -18.77 -21.16 -6.89
C LYS A 105 -18.68 -22.62 -7.31
N HIS A 106 -19.60 -23.42 -6.78
CA HIS A 106 -19.83 -24.80 -7.19
C HIS A 106 -20.92 -24.83 -8.27
N GLY A 107 -20.70 -25.56 -9.36
CA GLY A 107 -21.68 -25.71 -10.42
C GLY A 107 -21.61 -27.07 -11.09
N LEU A 108 -22.75 -27.52 -11.64
CA LEU A 108 -22.82 -28.71 -12.47
C LEU A 108 -22.99 -28.28 -13.93
N PHE A 109 -22.03 -28.60 -14.80
CA PHE A 109 -22.13 -28.35 -16.24
C PHE A 109 -21.88 -29.65 -16.99
N ASN A 110 -22.83 -30.08 -17.83
CA ASN A 110 -22.76 -31.35 -18.57
C ASN A 110 -22.45 -32.59 -17.69
N MET A 111 -23.10 -32.70 -16.51
CA MET A 111 -22.87 -33.76 -15.52
C MET A 111 -21.44 -33.83 -14.93
N ILE A 112 -20.59 -32.84 -15.20
CA ILE A 112 -19.28 -32.67 -14.59
C ILE A 112 -19.42 -31.59 -13.51
N ALA A 113 -19.01 -31.93 -12.28
CA ALA A 113 -18.86 -30.95 -11.22
C ALA A 113 -17.69 -30.01 -11.57
N SER A 114 -17.94 -28.71 -11.57
CA SER A 114 -16.94 -27.66 -11.74
C SER A 114 -16.90 -26.82 -10.47
N ASP A 115 -15.71 -26.74 -9.88
CA ASP A 115 -15.41 -25.88 -8.75
C ASP A 115 -14.57 -24.70 -9.22
N LYS A 116 -15.11 -23.49 -9.15
CA LYS A 116 -14.37 -22.27 -9.45
C LYS A 116 -14.14 -21.49 -8.18
N SER A 117 -12.90 -21.17 -7.86
CA SER A 117 -12.56 -20.30 -6.74
C SER A 117 -11.61 -19.19 -7.16
N MET A 118 -11.87 -18.00 -6.63
CA MET A 118 -11.02 -16.83 -6.79
C MET A 118 -10.56 -16.37 -5.41
N MET A 119 -9.25 -16.24 -5.25
CA MET A 119 -8.62 -15.66 -4.07
C MET A 119 -8.16 -14.26 -4.41
N SER A 120 -8.63 -13.27 -3.66
CA SER A 120 -8.32 -11.86 -3.89
C SER A 120 -7.57 -11.27 -2.71
N TYR A 121 -6.54 -10.48 -3.01
CA TYR A 121 -5.78 -9.71 -2.04
C TYR A 121 -5.90 -8.23 -2.38
N GLU A 122 -6.36 -7.42 -1.43
CA GLU A 122 -6.72 -6.03 -1.69
C GLU A 122 -6.05 -5.04 -0.74
N GLY A 123 -5.69 -3.88 -1.28
CA GLY A 123 -5.09 -2.79 -0.52
C GLY A 123 -5.18 -1.45 -1.23
N LEU A 124 -4.70 -0.43 -0.55
CA LEU A 124 -4.57 0.93 -1.04
C LEU A 124 -3.10 1.34 -1.02
N VAL A 125 -2.67 2.03 -2.07
CA VAL A 125 -1.32 2.59 -2.18
C VAL A 125 -1.37 4.04 -2.62
N LYS A 126 -0.36 4.81 -2.20
CA LYS A 126 -0.10 6.14 -2.77
C LYS A 126 0.91 6.03 -3.90
N HIS A 127 0.69 6.76 -4.98
CA HIS A 127 1.55 6.80 -6.16
C HIS A 127 1.91 8.27 -6.49
N PRO A 128 3.13 8.58 -6.96
CA PRO A 128 4.21 7.67 -7.35
C PRO A 128 4.91 6.94 -6.19
N PHE A 129 5.46 5.75 -6.47
CA PHE A 129 6.28 5.00 -5.51
C PHE A 129 7.69 5.59 -5.45
N HIS A 130 8.30 5.57 -4.27
CA HIS A 130 9.67 6.02 -4.09
C HIS A 130 10.64 4.86 -4.38
N ILE A 131 11.38 4.92 -5.48
CA ILE A 131 12.38 3.90 -5.82
C ILE A 131 13.66 4.18 -5.01
N ILE A 132 14.09 3.20 -4.22
CA ILE A 132 15.36 3.27 -3.46
C ILE A 132 16.50 2.79 -4.35
N HIS A 133 16.35 1.58 -4.90
CA HIS A 133 17.34 0.92 -5.73
C HIS A 133 16.69 0.18 -6.88
N GLU A 134 17.31 0.22 -8.04
CA GLU A 134 16.93 -0.60 -9.18
C GLU A 134 18.15 -0.95 -10.03
N GLY A 135 18.10 -2.09 -10.71
CA GLY A 135 19.14 -2.48 -11.64
C GLY A 135 19.15 -3.97 -11.96
N TYR A 136 20.04 -4.32 -12.88
CA TYR A 136 20.31 -5.69 -13.26
C TYR A 136 21.20 -6.36 -12.21
N LEU A 137 20.85 -7.59 -11.84
CA LEU A 137 21.67 -8.41 -10.97
C LEU A 137 22.77 -9.06 -11.79
N GLU A 138 24.02 -8.71 -11.50
CA GLU A 138 25.20 -9.27 -12.18
C GLU A 138 25.19 -10.80 -12.12
N GLY A 139 25.29 -11.43 -13.30
CA GLY A 139 25.35 -12.88 -13.44
C GLY A 139 24.04 -13.63 -13.16
N GLN A 140 22.89 -12.96 -13.06
CA GLN A 140 21.63 -13.62 -12.70
C GLN A 140 20.47 -13.45 -13.69
N ASP A 141 20.69 -12.87 -14.88
CA ASP A 141 19.65 -12.61 -15.91
C ASP A 141 18.32 -12.08 -15.32
N LYS A 142 18.44 -11.23 -14.29
CA LYS A 142 17.33 -10.71 -13.50
C LYS A 142 17.42 -9.20 -13.32
N TYR A 143 16.27 -8.56 -13.34
CA TYR A 143 16.11 -7.18 -12.90
C TYR A 143 15.55 -7.16 -11.48
N ARG A 144 16.10 -6.31 -10.62
CA ARG A 144 15.63 -6.10 -9.25
C ARG A 144 15.21 -4.67 -9.06
N ILE A 145 14.09 -4.48 -8.37
CA ILE A 145 13.66 -3.18 -7.86
C ILE A 145 13.38 -3.25 -6.36
N GLU A 146 13.74 -2.19 -5.66
CA GLU A 146 13.45 -1.95 -4.26
C GLU A 146 12.82 -0.56 -4.12
N MET A 147 11.64 -0.50 -3.51
CA MET A 147 10.85 0.73 -3.42
C MET A 147 10.15 0.85 -2.06
N GLU A 148 9.87 2.09 -1.66
CA GLU A 148 9.01 2.41 -0.54
C GLU A 148 7.60 2.74 -1.02
N VAL A 149 6.62 2.13 -0.36
CA VAL A 149 5.21 2.28 -0.68
C VAL A 149 4.43 2.58 0.59
N TRP A 150 3.67 3.68 0.57
CA TRP A 150 2.64 3.92 1.56
C TRP A 150 1.46 2.97 1.29
N PHE A 151 1.25 2.02 2.19
CA PHE A 151 0.26 0.96 2.03
C PHE A 151 -0.73 0.91 3.19
N SER A 152 -1.98 0.57 2.87
CA SER A 152 -3.00 0.19 3.84
C SER A 152 -3.82 -0.98 3.29
N PRO A 153 -4.12 -2.04 4.06
CA PRO A 153 -5.14 -3.00 3.65
C PRO A 153 -6.51 -2.32 3.55
N VAL A 154 -7.39 -2.86 2.71
CA VAL A 154 -8.80 -2.42 2.67
C VAL A 154 -9.47 -2.80 3.99
N SER A 155 -10.25 -1.89 4.60
CA SER A 155 -11.02 -2.22 5.81
C SER A 155 -12.17 -3.18 5.49
N PHE A 156 -12.50 -4.09 6.42
CA PHE A 156 -13.67 -4.97 6.32
C PHE A 156 -14.98 -4.17 6.19
N PRO A 157 -15.98 -4.68 5.43
CA PRO A 157 -17.30 -4.06 5.26
C PRO A 157 -18.01 -3.65 6.55
N ASP A 158 -17.77 -4.37 7.63
CA ASP A 158 -18.43 -4.16 8.93
C ASP A 158 -18.01 -2.82 9.58
N LYS A 159 -16.83 -2.30 9.23
CA LYS A 159 -16.30 -1.03 9.73
C LYS A 159 -16.64 0.17 8.85
N TRP A 160 -17.34 -0.08 7.74
CA TRP A 160 -17.56 0.93 6.72
C TRP A 160 -18.46 2.07 7.19
N SER A 161 -19.57 1.76 7.86
CA SER A 161 -20.48 2.76 8.42
C SER A 161 -19.77 3.74 9.36
N TYR A 162 -18.96 3.24 10.29
CA TYR A 162 -18.18 4.03 11.23
C TYR A 162 -17.18 4.96 10.53
N LEU A 163 -16.40 4.43 9.59
CA LEU A 163 -15.38 5.21 8.87
C LEU A 163 -15.97 6.31 7.98
N TYR A 164 -17.17 6.09 7.44
CA TYR A 164 -17.89 7.12 6.70
C TYR A 164 -18.39 8.25 7.60
N ILE A 165 -18.94 7.91 8.77
CA ILE A 165 -19.36 8.91 9.76
C ILE A 165 -18.16 9.72 10.24
N LYS A 166 -17.03 9.06 10.53
CA LYS A 166 -15.78 9.71 10.94
C LYS A 166 -15.25 10.69 9.89
N LYS A 167 -15.23 10.30 8.61
CA LYS A 167 -14.82 11.18 7.50
C LYS A 167 -15.74 12.39 7.39
N LYS A 168 -17.07 12.17 7.34
CA LYS A 168 -18.05 13.25 7.29
C LYS A 168 -17.93 14.25 8.46
N MET A 169 -17.70 13.75 9.67
CA MET A 169 -17.48 14.63 10.83
C MET A 169 -16.19 15.43 10.67
N LYS A 170 -15.08 14.79 10.26
CA LYS A 170 -13.80 15.48 10.04
C LYS A 170 -13.93 16.58 9.00
N ASP A 171 -14.59 16.30 7.89
CA ASP A 171 -14.80 17.26 6.80
C ASP A 171 -15.68 18.43 7.28
N ALA A 172 -16.79 18.15 7.98
CA ALA A 172 -17.65 19.19 8.54
C ALA A 172 -16.95 20.07 9.59
N PHE A 173 -16.09 19.50 10.44
CA PHE A 173 -15.28 20.26 11.39
C PHE A 173 -14.22 21.13 10.68
N SER A 174 -13.58 20.59 9.65
CA SER A 174 -12.62 21.32 8.83
C SER A 174 -13.27 22.52 8.14
N ASP A 175 -14.46 22.33 7.57
CA ASP A 175 -15.22 23.37 6.90
C ASP A 175 -15.76 24.41 7.90
N MET A 176 -16.17 24.00 9.10
CA MET A 176 -16.56 24.94 10.14
C MET A 176 -15.39 25.81 10.58
N ILE A 177 -14.21 25.24 10.80
CA ILE A 177 -13.01 25.97 11.22
C ILE A 177 -12.50 26.91 10.11
N SER A 178 -12.63 26.52 8.83
CA SER A 178 -12.21 27.37 7.72
C SER A 178 -13.10 28.61 7.52
N VAL A 179 -14.36 28.56 7.94
CA VAL A 179 -15.28 29.73 7.94
C VAL A 179 -14.95 30.74 9.04
N PHE A 180 -14.28 30.33 10.11
CA PHE A 180 -13.83 31.22 11.19
C PHE A 180 -12.39 31.73 11.01
N ARG A 181 -11.80 31.51 9.83
CA ARG A 181 -10.46 31.97 9.47
C ARG A 181 -10.53 33.06 8.40
#